data_AF-A0A7V9FGD9-F1
#
_entry.id   AF-A0A7V9FGD9-F1
#
_cell.length_a   1.000
_cell.length_b   1.000
_cell.length_c   1.000
_cell.angle_alpha   90.00
_cell.angle_beta   90.00
_cell.angle_gamma   90.00
#
_symmetry.space_group_name_H-M   'P 1'
#
loop_
_entity.id
_entity.type
_entity.pdbx_description
1 polymer ?
#
loop_
_entity_poly.entity_id
_entity_poly.type
_entity_poly.pdbx_seq_one_letter_code
_entity_poly.pdbx_strand_id
1 'polypeptide(L)'
;KTSGGARWNYLAAWAWALRQPGGSEAKAKDFVSRVYRNVPVLDAGARGSTTTFVERGIGDVLLAWENEALLAIKELGPGKFEVVAPSVSVLAEPPVAVVDKAAGKRGTKPVAQAYLEYLYTPAGQELAARHFYRPRLASVAAKYQAQFPKVTLFTIDEAFGGWKKAHAAHFADGALFDQIYRPGR
;
A
#
# COMPACT_ATOMS: atom_id res chain seq x y z
N LYS A 1 6.69 7.11 -7.81
CA LYS A 1 8.09 6.65 -7.61
C LYS A 1 8.53 6.60 -6.15
N THR A 2 8.40 7.70 -5.40
CA THR A 2 9.02 7.85 -4.05
C THR A 2 8.12 7.41 -2.89
N SER A 3 6.82 7.75 -2.93
CA SER A 3 5.85 7.34 -1.92
C SER A 3 5.78 5.81 -1.78
N GLY A 4 5.76 5.32 -0.53
CA GLY A 4 5.63 3.89 -0.23
C GLY A 4 4.32 3.30 -0.75
N GLY A 5 3.19 3.97 -0.48
CA GLY A 5 1.87 3.55 -0.99
C GLY A 5 1.81 3.53 -2.52
N ALA A 6 2.37 4.55 -3.17
CA ALA A 6 2.40 4.60 -4.63
C ALA A 6 3.18 3.41 -5.25
N ARG A 7 4.25 2.94 -4.59
CA ARG A 7 5.01 1.76 -5.04
C ARG A 7 4.18 0.49 -4.89
N TRP A 8 3.43 0.32 -3.79
CA TRP A 8 2.51 -0.81 -3.62
C TRP A 8 1.41 -0.80 -4.70
N ASN A 9 0.77 0.35 -4.95
CA ASN A 9 -0.25 0.49 -6.00
C ASN A 9 0.27 0.09 -7.38
N TYR A 10 1.47 0.58 -7.74
CA TYR A 10 2.14 0.24 -8.98
C TYR A 10 2.37 -1.27 -9.11
N LEU A 11 2.94 -1.90 -8.07
CA LEU A 11 3.28 -3.32 -8.09
C LEU A 11 2.02 -4.20 -8.10
N ALA A 12 0.94 -3.78 -7.43
CA ALA A 12 -0.37 -4.42 -7.50
C ALA A 12 -0.87 -4.50 -8.95
N ALA A 13 -0.90 -3.36 -9.64
CA ALA A 13 -1.33 -3.27 -11.03
C ALA A 13 -0.42 -4.07 -11.98
N TRP A 14 0.90 -3.97 -11.78
CA TRP A 14 1.88 -4.69 -12.58
C TRP A 14 1.71 -6.20 -12.46
N ALA A 15 1.63 -6.71 -11.23
CA ALA A 15 1.54 -8.14 -11.00
C ALA A 15 0.15 -8.70 -11.35
N TRP A 16 -0.91 -7.88 -11.30
CA TRP A 16 -2.21 -8.24 -11.88
C TRP A 16 -2.08 -8.49 -13.38
N ALA A 17 -1.38 -7.61 -14.11
CA ALA A 17 -1.20 -7.73 -15.56
C ALA A 17 -0.34 -8.94 -15.96
N LEU A 18 0.68 -9.27 -15.17
CA LEU A 18 1.48 -10.49 -15.36
C LEU A 18 0.68 -11.78 -15.18
N ARG A 19 -0.38 -11.77 -14.35
CA ARG A 19 -1.23 -12.93 -14.08
C ARG A 19 -2.35 -13.14 -15.10
N GLN A 20 -2.55 -12.21 -16.03
CA GLN A 20 -3.55 -12.37 -17.09
C GLN A 20 -3.12 -13.42 -18.12
N PRO A 21 -4.06 -14.03 -18.87
CA PRO A 21 -3.74 -14.95 -19.95
C PRO A 21 -2.73 -14.35 -20.96
N GLY A 22 -1.61 -15.06 -21.15
CA GLY A 22 -0.50 -14.59 -21.97
C GLY A 22 0.20 -13.34 -21.42
N GLY A 23 0.16 -13.12 -20.11
CA GLY A 23 0.85 -12.03 -19.42
C GLY A 23 2.34 -12.04 -19.69
N SER A 24 2.92 -10.85 -19.85
CA SER A 24 4.34 -10.64 -20.09
C SER A 24 4.75 -9.27 -19.57
N GLU A 25 6.05 -9.04 -19.43
CA GLU A 25 6.57 -7.74 -19.01
C GLU A 25 6.09 -6.60 -19.92
N ALA A 26 6.08 -6.83 -21.23
CA ALA A 26 5.60 -5.87 -22.21
C ALA A 26 4.10 -5.54 -22.01
N LYS A 27 3.26 -6.55 -21.78
CA LYS A 27 1.83 -6.33 -21.49
C LYS A 27 1.61 -5.65 -20.14
N ALA A 28 2.41 -5.97 -19.13
CA ALA A 28 2.34 -5.31 -17.83
C ALA A 28 2.73 -3.83 -17.92
N LYS A 29 3.82 -3.53 -18.64
CA LYS A 29 4.23 -2.14 -18.92
C LYS A 29 3.16 -1.36 -19.66
N ASP A 30 2.57 -1.95 -20.71
CA ASP A 30 1.51 -1.34 -21.50
C ASP A 30 0.23 -1.10 -20.68
N PHE A 31 -0.20 -2.09 -19.89
CA PHE A 31 -1.32 -1.95 -18.97
C PHE A 31 -1.11 -0.83 -17.96
N VAL A 32 0.02 -0.84 -17.25
CA VAL A 32 0.34 0.20 -16.26
C VAL A 32 0.50 1.57 -16.92
N SER A 33 1.01 1.64 -18.15
CA SER A 33 1.05 2.88 -18.93
C SER A 33 -0.33 3.46 -19.18
N ARG A 34 -1.31 2.63 -19.55
CA ARG A 34 -2.70 3.07 -19.69
C ARG A 34 -3.29 3.54 -18.37
N VAL A 35 -2.98 2.86 -17.26
CA VAL A 35 -3.40 3.32 -15.93
C VAL A 35 -2.87 4.72 -15.67
N TYR A 36 -1.57 4.98 -15.86
CA TYR A 36 -0.98 6.30 -15.62
C TYR A 36 -1.50 7.40 -16.55
N ARG A 37 -1.91 7.08 -17.78
CA ARG A 37 -2.59 8.07 -18.67
C ARG A 37 -3.93 8.55 -18.09
N ASN A 38 -4.57 7.75 -17.24
CA ASN A 38 -5.80 8.09 -16.56
C ASN A 38 -5.57 8.70 -15.17
N VAL A 39 -4.33 9.00 -14.78
CA VAL A 39 -4.02 9.59 -13.47
C VAL A 39 -3.87 11.11 -13.61
N PRO A 40 -4.88 11.91 -13.21
CA PRO A 40 -4.82 13.38 -13.35
C PRO A 40 -3.91 14.03 -12.29
N VAL A 41 -3.75 13.40 -11.12
CA VAL A 41 -3.01 13.96 -9.98
C VAL A 41 -2.14 12.88 -9.35
N LEU A 42 -0.86 13.20 -9.12
CA LEU A 42 0.08 12.37 -8.36
C LEU A 42 0.54 13.12 -7.11
N ASP A 43 -0.25 13.03 -6.04
CA ASP A 43 0.11 13.62 -4.75
C ASP A 43 1.36 12.97 -4.14
N ALA A 44 2.06 13.73 -3.29
CA ALA A 44 3.29 13.29 -2.65
C ALA A 44 3.11 12.13 -1.65
N GLY A 45 1.89 11.94 -1.12
CA GLY A 45 1.59 10.92 -0.11
C GLY A 45 0.13 10.50 -0.11
N ALA A 46 -0.16 9.31 0.44
CA ALA A 46 -1.48 8.68 0.36
C ALA A 46 -2.60 9.52 0.98
N ARG A 47 -2.38 10.15 2.13
CA ARG A 47 -3.36 11.04 2.75
C ARG A 47 -3.70 12.24 1.86
N GLY A 48 -2.71 12.78 1.16
CA GLY A 48 -2.93 13.84 0.17
C GLY A 48 -3.85 13.36 -0.96
N SER A 49 -3.61 12.15 -1.49
CA SER A 49 -4.50 11.53 -2.49
C SER A 49 -5.91 11.30 -1.96
N THR A 50 -6.07 10.88 -0.71
CA THR A 50 -7.38 10.76 -0.06
C THR A 50 -8.09 12.10 -0.03
N THR A 51 -7.44 13.19 0.41
CA THR A 51 -8.02 14.54 0.41
C THR A 51 -8.38 15.02 -1.00
N THR A 52 -7.51 14.79 -2.00
CA THR A 52 -7.79 15.12 -3.41
C THR A 52 -9.06 14.41 -3.92
N PHE A 53 -9.21 13.14 -3.61
CA PHE A 53 -10.38 12.36 -4.06
C PHE A 53 -11.64 12.70 -3.27
N VAL A 54 -11.56 12.67 -1.95
CA VAL A 54 -12.71 12.79 -1.03
C VAL A 54 -13.21 14.23 -0.90
N GLU A 55 -12.30 15.16 -0.59
CA GLU A 55 -12.67 16.53 -0.24
C GLU A 55 -12.75 17.42 -1.48
N ARG A 56 -11.84 17.21 -2.45
CA ARG A 56 -11.80 18.01 -3.68
C ARG A 56 -12.58 17.39 -4.84
N GLY A 57 -13.05 16.16 -4.71
CA GLY A 57 -13.87 15.47 -5.72
C GLY A 57 -13.15 15.23 -7.04
N ILE A 58 -11.83 15.01 -7.01
CA ILE A 58 -11.02 14.82 -8.22
C ILE A 58 -10.78 13.32 -8.46
N GLY A 59 -11.26 12.83 -9.60
CA GLY A 59 -11.10 11.45 -10.08
C GLY A 59 -12.29 10.56 -9.73
N ASP A 60 -12.46 9.47 -10.50
CA ASP A 60 -13.57 8.52 -10.32
C ASP A 60 -13.21 7.35 -9.39
N VAL A 61 -11.92 7.06 -9.24
CA VAL A 61 -11.41 5.97 -8.40
C VAL A 61 -10.09 6.37 -7.75
N LEU A 62 -9.95 6.04 -6.46
CA LEU A 62 -8.71 6.16 -5.70
C LEU A 62 -8.09 4.78 -5.47
N LEU A 63 -6.85 4.59 -5.92
CA LEU A 63 -6.03 3.46 -5.47
C LEU A 63 -5.54 3.73 -4.05
N ALA A 64 -6.30 3.27 -3.07
CA ALA A 64 -6.10 3.57 -1.65
C ALA A 64 -5.39 2.45 -0.90
N TRP A 65 -4.72 2.82 0.19
CA TRP A 65 -4.50 1.89 1.29
C TRP A 65 -5.84 1.47 1.89
N GLU A 66 -6.00 0.19 2.22
CA GLU A 66 -7.25 -0.32 2.80
C GLU A 66 -7.63 0.42 4.10
N ASN A 67 -6.66 0.75 4.94
CA ASN A 67 -6.91 1.51 6.16
C ASN A 67 -7.41 2.94 5.90
N GLU A 68 -6.92 3.60 4.84
CA GLU A 68 -7.38 4.94 4.45
C GLU A 68 -8.78 4.90 3.84
N ALA A 69 -9.07 3.88 3.01
CA ALA A 69 -10.38 3.69 2.40
C ALA A 69 -11.46 3.43 3.47
N LEU A 70 -11.21 2.51 4.40
CA LEU A 70 -12.15 2.20 5.48
C LEU A 70 -12.32 3.37 6.46
N LEU A 71 -11.26 4.13 6.72
CA LEU A 71 -11.34 5.35 7.52
C LEU A 71 -12.21 6.40 6.84
N ALA A 72 -12.02 6.64 5.54
CA ALA A 72 -12.81 7.60 4.79
C ALA A 72 -14.32 7.25 4.83
N ILE A 73 -14.68 5.98 4.65
CA ILE A 73 -16.08 5.52 4.79
C ILE A 73 -16.62 5.79 6.19
N LYS A 74 -15.83 5.50 7.24
CA LYS A 74 -16.24 5.73 8.63
C LYS A 74 -16.43 7.22 8.94
N GLU A 75 -15.56 8.10 8.44
CA GLU A 75 -15.60 9.53 8.74
C GLU A 75 -16.68 10.28 7.95
N LEU A 76 -16.93 9.89 6.70
CA LEU A 76 -17.83 10.62 5.79
C LEU A 76 -19.28 10.13 5.84
N GLY A 77 -19.50 8.97 6.45
CA GLY A 77 -20.77 8.26 6.46
C GLY A 77 -20.97 7.38 5.22
N PRO A 78 -21.83 6.35 5.32
CA PRO A 78 -22.09 5.42 4.23
C PRO A 78 -22.75 6.12 3.03
N GLY A 79 -22.51 5.61 1.82
CA GLY A 79 -23.24 5.99 0.60
C GLY A 79 -22.60 7.08 -0.25
N LYS A 80 -21.55 7.77 0.22
CA LYS A 80 -20.78 8.72 -0.62
C LYS A 80 -19.69 8.04 -1.45
N PHE A 81 -19.07 7.02 -0.87
CA PHE A 81 -18.01 6.24 -1.49
C PHE A 81 -18.26 4.75 -1.24
N GLU A 82 -17.67 3.92 -2.09
CA GLU A 82 -17.67 2.47 -1.95
C GLU A 82 -16.24 1.95 -1.97
N VAL A 83 -15.97 0.92 -1.16
CA VAL A 83 -14.70 0.20 -1.21
C VAL A 83 -14.86 -0.97 -2.17
N VAL A 84 -14.26 -0.86 -3.36
CA VAL A 84 -14.22 -1.94 -4.34
C VAL A 84 -12.97 -2.79 -4.11
N ALA A 85 -13.17 -4.02 -3.67
CA ALA A 85 -12.09 -4.99 -3.49
C ALA A 85 -11.75 -5.67 -4.83
N PRO A 86 -10.50 -5.56 -5.33
CA PRO A 86 -10.12 -6.22 -6.59
C PRO A 86 -10.02 -7.74 -6.41
N SER A 87 -10.04 -8.49 -7.51
CA SER A 87 -9.88 -9.95 -7.49
C SER A 87 -8.52 -10.40 -6.94
N VAL A 88 -7.48 -9.59 -7.15
CA VAL A 88 -6.14 -9.81 -6.60
C VAL A 88 -5.50 -8.47 -6.21
N SER A 89 -4.75 -8.48 -5.11
CA SER A 89 -3.95 -7.33 -4.66
C SER A 89 -2.64 -7.81 -4.03
N VAL A 90 -1.84 -6.87 -3.53
CA VAL A 90 -0.55 -7.14 -2.90
C VAL A 90 -0.70 -7.14 -1.37
N LEU A 91 -0.09 -8.11 -0.69
CA LEU A 91 0.11 -8.08 0.75
C LEU A 91 1.14 -6.98 1.05
N ALA A 92 0.65 -5.84 1.49
CA ALA A 92 1.50 -4.73 1.85
C ALA A 92 1.92 -4.83 3.33
N GLU A 93 3.23 -4.75 3.58
CA GLU A 93 3.84 -5.04 4.88
C GLU A 93 4.68 -3.85 5.35
N PRO A 94 4.09 -2.83 6.00
CA PRO A 94 4.82 -1.68 6.50
C PRO A 94 5.82 -2.10 7.61
N PRO A 95 7.14 -2.05 7.37
CA PRO A 95 8.11 -2.51 8.34
C PRO A 95 8.37 -1.44 9.40
N VAL A 96 8.72 -1.88 10.62
CA VAL A 96 9.18 -1.02 11.72
C VAL A 96 10.57 -1.47 12.17
N ALA A 97 11.41 -0.53 12.60
CA ALA A 97 12.76 -0.82 13.08
C ALA A 97 13.23 0.21 14.10
N VAL A 98 14.05 -0.22 15.06
CA VAL A 98 14.81 0.69 15.94
C VAL A 98 16.00 1.24 15.15
N VAL A 99 16.21 2.55 15.21
CA VAL A 99 17.39 3.18 14.61
C VAL A 99 18.55 3.13 15.59
N ASP A 100 19.34 2.05 15.56
CA ASP A 100 20.37 1.73 16.57
C ASP A 100 21.30 2.89 16.88
N LYS A 101 21.87 3.55 15.86
CA LYS A 101 22.82 4.67 16.06
C LYS A 101 22.18 5.84 16.82
N ALA A 102 20.94 6.18 16.49
CA ALA A 102 20.21 7.28 17.12
C ALA A 102 19.76 6.91 18.54
N ALA A 103 19.22 5.70 18.71
CA ALA A 103 18.75 5.20 20.00
C ALA A 103 19.91 5.01 20.99
N GLY A 104 21.06 4.52 20.51
CA GLY A 104 22.30 4.41 21.29
C GLY A 104 22.81 5.77 21.75
N LYS A 105 22.92 6.74 20.84
CA LYS A 105 23.37 8.12 21.18
C LYS A 105 22.46 8.79 22.23
N ARG A 106 21.17 8.48 22.23
CA ARG A 106 20.17 9.08 23.13
C ARG A 106 19.91 8.26 24.40
N GLY A 107 20.51 7.08 24.55
CA GLY A 107 20.20 6.16 25.65
C GLY A 107 18.77 5.61 25.63
N THR A 108 18.05 5.71 24.51
CA THR A 108 16.63 5.34 24.39
C THR A 108 16.42 3.95 23.80
N LYS A 109 17.47 3.14 23.64
CA LYS A 109 17.36 1.80 23.01
C LYS A 109 16.36 0.89 23.74
N PRO A 110 16.36 0.76 25.09
CA PRO A 110 15.41 -0.10 25.78
C PRO A 110 13.94 0.33 25.55
N VAL A 111 13.64 1.62 25.69
CA VAL A 111 12.27 2.13 25.51
C VAL A 111 11.82 2.08 24.05
N ALA A 112 12.71 2.32 23.09
CA ALA A 112 12.38 2.20 21.66
C ALA A 112 12.08 0.75 21.26
N GLN A 113 12.83 -0.21 21.81
CA GLN A 113 12.57 -1.63 21.59
C GLN A 113 11.23 -2.04 22.20
N ALA A 114 10.98 -1.70 23.47
CA ALA A 114 9.72 -1.99 24.14
C ALA A 114 8.51 -1.39 23.40
N TYR A 115 8.65 -0.17 22.85
CA TYR A 115 7.61 0.46 22.04
C TYR A 115 7.25 -0.37 20.79
N LEU A 116 8.25 -0.88 20.06
CA LEU A 116 7.99 -1.71 18.88
C LEU A 116 7.45 -3.09 19.24
N GLU A 117 7.99 -3.73 20.29
CA GLU A 117 7.47 -5.01 20.79
C GLU A 117 6.01 -4.89 21.23
N TYR A 118 5.61 -3.75 21.82
CA TYR A 118 4.23 -3.51 22.24
C TYR A 118 3.24 -3.54 21.07
N LEU A 119 3.66 -3.16 19.86
CA LEU A 119 2.83 -3.26 18.65
C LEU A 119 2.35 -4.70 18.38
N TYR A 120 3.10 -5.70 18.83
CA TYR A 120 2.82 -7.12 18.62
C TYR A 120 2.09 -7.79 19.80
N THR A 121 1.81 -7.05 20.87
CA THR A 121 0.95 -7.53 21.96
C THR A 121 -0.51 -7.61 21.51
N PRO A 122 -1.38 -8.38 22.20
CA PRO A 122 -2.81 -8.37 21.92
C PRO A 122 -3.42 -6.95 21.91
N ALA A 123 -3.00 -6.08 22.83
CA ALA A 123 -3.47 -4.69 22.90
C ALA A 123 -3.03 -3.86 21.69
N GLY A 124 -1.77 -3.98 21.26
CA GLY A 124 -1.25 -3.32 20.06
C GLY A 124 -1.96 -3.80 18.78
N GLN A 125 -2.21 -5.10 18.67
CA GLN A 125 -2.91 -5.70 17.54
C GLN A 125 -4.39 -5.30 17.50
N GLU A 126 -5.05 -5.19 18.66
CA GLU A 126 -6.42 -4.67 18.79
C GLU A 126 -6.51 -3.21 18.36
N LEU A 127 -5.51 -2.38 18.72
CA LEU A 127 -5.42 -1.00 18.26
C LEU A 127 -5.24 -0.95 16.73
N ALA A 128 -4.33 -1.75 16.17
CA ALA A 128 -4.13 -1.83 14.73
C ALA A 128 -5.46 -2.14 13.99
N ALA A 129 -6.21 -3.15 14.46
CA ALA A 129 -7.48 -3.53 13.86
C ALA A 129 -8.56 -2.44 13.97
N ARG A 130 -8.68 -1.78 15.13
CA ARG A 130 -9.58 -0.62 15.33
C ARG A 130 -9.27 0.56 14.43
N HIS A 131 -8.01 0.70 14.02
CA HIS A 131 -7.54 1.70 13.06
C HIS A 131 -7.39 1.13 11.64
N PHE A 132 -8.11 0.06 11.32
CA PHE A 132 -8.24 -0.50 9.98
C PHE A 132 -6.97 -1.12 9.38
N TYR A 133 -6.00 -1.47 10.20
CA TYR A 133 -4.85 -2.28 9.78
C TYR A 133 -5.12 -3.76 10.06
N ARG A 134 -4.74 -4.64 9.13
CA ARG A 134 -4.89 -6.09 9.32
C ARG A 134 -3.92 -6.59 10.39
N PRO A 135 -4.40 -7.11 11.54
CA PRO A 135 -3.53 -7.64 12.59
C PRO A 135 -2.95 -9.01 12.18
N ARG A 136 -1.76 -9.33 12.70
CA ARG A 136 -1.07 -10.62 12.50
C ARG A 136 -1.43 -11.65 13.55
N LEU A 137 -1.79 -11.22 14.76
CA LEU A 137 -2.19 -12.13 15.82
C LEU A 137 -3.53 -12.78 15.46
N ALA A 138 -3.53 -14.10 15.26
CA ALA A 138 -4.68 -14.85 14.72
C ALA A 138 -5.97 -14.64 15.53
N SER A 139 -5.87 -14.58 16.87
CA SER A 139 -7.03 -14.34 17.75
C SER A 139 -7.66 -12.97 17.51
N VAL A 140 -6.86 -11.93 17.27
CA VAL A 140 -7.36 -10.58 16.96
C VAL A 140 -7.84 -10.51 15.51
N ALA A 141 -7.13 -11.13 14.56
CA ALA A 141 -7.53 -11.17 13.15
C ALA A 141 -8.92 -11.81 12.96
N ALA A 142 -9.19 -12.91 13.67
CA ALA A 142 -10.50 -13.57 13.63
C ALA A 142 -11.63 -12.64 14.13
N LYS A 143 -11.38 -11.88 15.21
CA LYS A 143 -12.36 -10.94 15.78
C LYS A 143 -12.76 -9.81 14.82
N TYR A 144 -11.83 -9.36 13.98
CA TYR A 144 -12.04 -8.23 13.06
C TYR A 144 -12.23 -8.64 11.60
N GLN A 145 -12.35 -9.94 11.31
CA GLN A 145 -12.40 -10.45 9.95
C GLN A 145 -13.51 -9.80 9.10
N ALA A 146 -14.67 -9.52 9.69
CA ALA A 146 -15.81 -8.91 8.99
C ALA A 146 -15.57 -7.47 8.53
N GLN A 147 -14.56 -6.77 9.07
CA GLN A 147 -14.20 -5.41 8.69
C GLN A 147 -13.45 -5.35 7.36
N PHE A 148 -12.81 -6.46 6.96
CA PHE A 148 -11.89 -6.48 5.83
C PHE A 148 -12.48 -7.27 4.66
N PRO A 149 -12.45 -6.73 3.43
CA PRO A 149 -12.85 -7.48 2.25
C PRO A 149 -11.96 -8.70 2.06
N LYS A 150 -12.58 -9.78 1.54
CA LYS A 150 -11.85 -10.96 1.08
C LYS A 150 -11.18 -10.64 -0.25
N VAL A 151 -9.86 -10.75 -0.30
CA VAL A 151 -9.04 -10.46 -1.47
C VAL A 151 -7.95 -11.51 -1.57
N THR A 152 -7.67 -12.01 -2.77
CA THR A 152 -6.48 -12.83 -3.01
C THR A 152 -5.25 -11.94 -2.96
N LEU A 153 -4.31 -12.25 -2.07
CA LEU A 153 -3.09 -11.47 -1.89
C LEU A 153 -1.87 -12.25 -2.37
N PHE A 154 -0.95 -11.56 -3.04
CA PHE A 154 0.40 -12.06 -3.30
C PHE A 154 1.43 -11.24 -2.53
N THR A 155 2.59 -11.82 -2.25
CA THR A 155 3.70 -11.11 -1.59
C THR A 155 4.70 -10.52 -2.59
N ILE A 156 5.51 -9.56 -2.13
CA ILE A 156 6.62 -9.02 -2.94
C ILE A 156 7.65 -10.10 -3.27
N ASP A 157 7.86 -11.05 -2.37
CA ASP A 157 8.79 -12.15 -2.59
C ASP A 157 8.28 -13.08 -3.69
N GLU A 158 7.00 -13.46 -3.65
CA GLU A 158 6.37 -14.30 -4.69
C GLU A 158 6.37 -13.64 -6.07
N ALA A 159 6.01 -12.35 -6.14
CA ALA A 159 5.80 -11.69 -7.43
C ALA A 159 7.07 -11.05 -8.02
N PHE A 160 8.02 -10.64 -7.18
CA PHE A 160 9.18 -9.84 -7.61
C PHE A 160 10.52 -10.33 -7.05
N GLY A 161 10.53 -11.38 -6.21
CA GLY A 161 11.75 -11.88 -5.58
C GLY A 161 12.36 -10.91 -4.57
N GLY A 162 11.51 -10.13 -3.91
CA GLY A 162 11.88 -9.23 -2.81
C GLY A 162 12.08 -7.77 -3.22
N TRP A 163 12.06 -6.88 -2.23
CA TRP A 163 12.09 -5.43 -2.43
C TRP A 163 13.32 -4.93 -3.18
N LYS A 164 14.48 -5.57 -3.01
CA LYS A 164 15.71 -5.19 -3.71
C LYS A 164 15.56 -5.33 -5.23
N LYS A 165 15.01 -6.46 -5.69
CA LYS A 165 14.78 -6.72 -7.11
C LYS A 165 13.66 -5.84 -7.67
N ALA A 166 12.54 -5.74 -6.93
CA ALA A 166 11.42 -4.89 -7.30
C ALA A 166 11.87 -3.42 -7.48
N HIS A 167 12.67 -2.90 -6.53
CA HIS A 167 13.18 -1.54 -6.61
C HIS A 167 14.11 -1.33 -7.80
N ALA A 168 15.09 -2.21 -8.00
CA ALA A 168 16.02 -2.10 -9.12
C ALA A 168 15.31 -2.13 -10.49
N ALA A 169 14.33 -3.01 -10.67
CA ALA A 169 13.62 -3.17 -11.93
C ALA A 169 12.59 -2.05 -12.19
N HIS A 170 11.89 -1.59 -11.16
CA HIS A 170 10.74 -0.69 -11.35
C HIS A 170 10.99 0.75 -10.95
N PHE A 171 11.82 1.02 -9.95
CA PHE A 171 11.86 2.33 -9.28
C PHE A 171 13.22 3.00 -9.20
N ALA A 172 14.30 2.35 -9.65
CA ALA A 172 15.59 3.02 -9.82
C ALA A 172 15.52 4.11 -10.91
N ASP A 173 16.52 4.96 -11.01
CA ASP A 173 16.60 5.96 -12.07
C ASP A 173 16.80 5.28 -13.44
N GLY A 174 15.96 5.66 -14.41
CA GLY A 174 15.90 5.03 -15.74
C GLY A 174 15.14 3.70 -15.79
N ALA A 175 14.62 3.23 -14.66
CA ALA A 175 13.89 1.96 -14.56
C ALA A 175 12.49 2.02 -15.19
N LEU A 176 11.73 0.92 -15.10
CA LEU A 176 10.45 0.78 -15.81
C LEU A 176 9.44 1.90 -15.53
N PHE A 177 9.36 2.41 -14.30
CA PHE A 177 8.47 3.54 -13.99
C PHE A 177 8.80 4.80 -14.82
N ASP A 178 10.08 5.14 -15.00
CA ASP A 178 10.52 6.33 -15.74
C ASP A 178 10.28 6.20 -17.27
N GLN A 179 10.09 4.95 -17.74
CA GLN A 179 9.69 4.67 -19.12
C GLN A 179 8.18 4.78 -19.32
N ILE A 180 7.40 4.67 -18.25
CA ILE A 180 5.94 4.74 -18.25
C ILE A 180 5.46 6.17 -18.04
N TYR A 181 6.09 6.86 -17.09
CA TYR A 181 5.67 8.18 -16.65
C TYR A 181 6.82 9.17 -16.75
N ARG A 182 6.60 10.23 -17.52
CA ARG A 182 7.49 11.40 -17.60
C ARG A 182 6.66 12.64 -17.28
N PRO A 183 6.95 13.38 -16.20
CA PRO A 183 6.25 14.62 -15.90
C PRO A 183 6.30 15.58 -17.09
N GLY A 184 5.15 16.11 -17.51
CA GLY A 184 5.09 17.19 -18.51
C GLY A 184 5.17 16.77 -19.99
N ARG A 185 4.84 15.53 -20.33
CA ARG A 185 4.58 15.09 -21.71
C ARG A 185 3.25 14.38 -21.83
#